data_AF-A0A7W0Y9X2-F1
#
_entry.id   AF-A0A7W0Y9X2-F1
#
_cell.length_a   1.000
_cell.length_b   1.000
_cell.length_c   1.000
_cell.angle_alpha   90.00
_cell.angle_beta   90.00
_cell.angle_gamma   90.00
#
_symmetry.space_group_name_H-M   'P 1'
#
loop_
_entity.id
_entity.type
_entity.pdbx_description
1 polymer ?
#
loop_
_entity_poly.entity_id
_entity_poly.type
_entity_poly.pdbx_seq_one_letter_code
_entity_poly.pdbx_strand_id
1 'polypeptide(L)'
;EFTFALWVRSAVQQASALYSRPFEGATSVENTFQIYVGTPAYWKIEVNRNGSGKDAEMDVWHHLAGAFDGTTLVTYLDGAQFDTILPGAVQYSADGVLIGCDIDLGSEMFHYTGLVDDVRLYDHPLRADEIAALAI
;
A
#
# COMPACT_ATOMS: atom_id res chain seq x y z
N GLU A 1 0.22 10.65 10.74
CA GLU A 1 -1.02 9.85 10.59
C GLU A 1 -1.51 10.04 9.16
N PHE A 2 -2.13 9.04 8.55
CA PHE A 2 -2.61 9.11 7.16
C PHE A 2 -3.43 7.86 6.79
N THR A 3 -4.14 7.93 5.67
CA THR A 3 -4.74 6.76 5.00
C THR A 3 -4.37 6.75 3.53
N PHE A 4 -4.01 5.58 3.01
CA PHE A 4 -3.74 5.38 1.59
C PHE A 4 -4.60 4.24 1.07
N ALA A 5 -5.17 4.41 -0.11
CA ALA A 5 -6.09 3.45 -0.70
C ALA A 5 -6.02 3.46 -2.23
N LEU A 6 -6.35 2.34 -2.87
CA LEU A 6 -6.49 2.22 -4.33
C LEU A 6 -7.35 1.01 -4.70
N TRP A 7 -7.88 1.04 -5.92
CA TRP A 7 -8.38 -0.14 -6.61
C TRP A 7 -7.31 -0.72 -7.52
N VAL A 8 -7.19 -2.04 -7.55
CA VAL A 8 -6.20 -2.76 -8.35
C VAL A 8 -6.81 -3.99 -9.02
N ARG A 9 -6.33 -4.30 -10.23
CA ARG A 9 -6.48 -5.62 -10.85
C ARG A 9 -5.18 -6.05 -11.54
N SER A 10 -4.60 -7.17 -11.10
CA SER A 10 -3.42 -7.76 -11.74
C SER A 10 -3.73 -9.10 -12.40
N ALA A 11 -3.53 -9.20 -13.71
CA ALA A 11 -3.53 -10.48 -14.43
C ALA A 11 -2.15 -11.17 -14.42
N VAL A 12 -1.11 -10.46 -13.96
CA VAL A 12 0.29 -10.91 -13.97
C VAL A 12 0.71 -11.27 -12.55
N GLN A 13 1.23 -12.48 -12.37
CA GLN A 13 1.85 -12.88 -11.10
C GLN A 13 3.30 -12.42 -11.08
N GLN A 14 3.51 -11.19 -10.64
CA GLN A 14 4.83 -10.61 -10.49
C GLN A 14 4.90 -9.78 -9.22
N ALA A 15 5.98 -10.00 -8.47
CA ALA A 15 6.49 -9.13 -7.43
C ALA A 15 6.58 -7.66 -7.90
N SER A 16 5.68 -6.79 -7.45
CA SER A 16 5.61 -5.40 -7.93
C SER A 16 4.99 -4.43 -6.93
N ALA A 17 5.41 -3.17 -6.99
CA ALA A 17 4.92 -2.09 -6.15
C ALA A 17 3.81 -1.30 -6.85
N LEU A 18 2.70 -1.07 -6.15
CA LEU A 18 1.51 -0.43 -6.70
C LEU A 18 1.42 1.02 -6.31
N TYR A 19 1.72 1.31 -5.04
CA TYR A 19 1.61 2.62 -4.47
C TYR A 19 2.60 2.78 -3.34
N SER A 20 3.66 3.56 -3.56
CA SER A 20 4.74 3.70 -2.58
C SER A 20 5.11 5.15 -2.34
N ARG A 21 5.65 5.41 -1.17
CA ARG A 21 6.32 6.67 -0.85
C ARG A 21 7.70 6.36 -0.29
N PRO A 22 8.76 6.42 -1.14
CA PRO A 22 10.12 6.18 -0.71
C PRO A 22 10.58 7.13 0.40
N PHE A 23 11.49 6.64 1.21
CA PHE A 23 12.11 7.40 2.29
C PHE A 23 13.30 8.25 1.80
N GLU A 24 13.42 9.48 2.30
CA GLU A 24 14.61 10.35 2.25
C GLU A 24 15.39 10.31 0.91
N GLY A 25 14.73 10.72 -0.18
CA GLY A 25 15.30 10.76 -1.51
C GLY A 25 15.47 9.39 -2.16
N ALA A 26 14.78 8.37 -1.64
CA ALA A 26 14.80 6.99 -2.10
C ALA A 26 16.21 6.37 -2.07
N THR A 27 17.06 6.77 -1.12
CA THR A 27 18.45 6.30 -1.02
C THR A 27 18.58 4.98 -0.27
N SER A 28 17.56 4.58 0.47
CA SER A 28 17.42 3.26 1.07
C SER A 28 16.41 2.43 0.28
N VAL A 29 15.97 1.33 0.88
CA VAL A 29 14.93 0.43 0.38
C VAL A 29 13.65 0.54 1.24
N GLU A 30 13.58 1.59 2.05
CA GLU A 30 12.50 1.86 3.01
C GLU A 30 11.49 2.83 2.43
N ASN A 31 10.24 2.61 2.80
CA ASN A 31 9.11 3.40 2.38
C ASN A 31 8.38 3.94 3.62
N THR A 32 7.92 5.19 3.57
CA THR A 32 6.95 5.70 4.56
C THR A 32 5.71 4.81 4.54
N PHE A 33 5.20 4.49 3.35
CA PHE A 33 4.19 3.46 3.15
C PHE A 33 4.33 2.79 1.79
N GLN A 34 3.79 1.58 1.67
CA GLN A 34 3.76 0.85 0.42
C GLN A 34 2.54 -0.08 0.33
N ILE A 35 1.96 -0.17 -0.86
CA ILE A 35 1.14 -1.31 -1.29
C ILE A 35 1.94 -2.08 -2.34
N TYR A 36 2.08 -3.38 -2.11
CA TYR A 36 2.90 -4.29 -2.91
C TYR A 36 2.12 -5.58 -3.19
N VAL A 37 2.35 -6.19 -4.35
CA VAL A 37 1.86 -7.54 -4.66
C VAL A 37 3.03 -8.50 -4.80
N GLY A 38 3.01 -9.57 -4.04
CA GLY A 38 3.93 -10.70 -4.12
C GLY A 38 3.33 -11.88 -4.87
N THR A 39 4.17 -12.88 -5.17
CA THR A 39 3.75 -14.11 -5.85
C THR A 39 3.38 -15.21 -4.86
N PRO A 40 2.35 -16.04 -5.15
CA PRO A 40 1.54 -16.03 -6.37
C PRO A 40 0.42 -14.97 -6.39
N ALA A 41 -0.11 -14.54 -5.24
CA ALA A 41 -1.21 -13.57 -5.15
C ALA A 41 -1.30 -12.89 -3.77
N TYR A 42 -0.17 -12.44 -3.25
CA TYR A 42 -0.05 -11.94 -1.88
C TYR A 42 -0.04 -10.42 -1.84
N TRP A 43 -1.15 -9.79 -1.43
CA TRP A 43 -1.27 -8.34 -1.33
C TRP A 43 -0.76 -7.85 0.02
N LYS A 44 0.19 -6.93 0.02
CA LYS A 44 0.90 -6.46 1.20
C LYS A 44 0.71 -4.95 1.37
N ILE A 45 0.42 -4.53 2.59
CA ILE A 45 0.22 -3.13 2.98
C ILE A 45 1.17 -2.83 4.12
N GLU A 46 2.01 -1.82 3.94
CA GLU A 46 3.14 -1.56 4.83
C GLU A 46 3.27 -0.10 5.20
N VAL A 47 3.84 0.11 6.38
CA VAL A 47 4.39 1.38 6.84
C VAL A 47 5.77 1.08 7.44
N ASN A 48 6.80 1.78 6.99
CA ASN A 48 8.18 1.53 7.43
C ASN A 48 8.61 0.04 7.34
N ARG A 49 8.36 -0.61 6.20
CA ARG A 49 8.62 -2.05 5.94
C ARG A 49 7.93 -3.06 6.86
N ASN A 50 7.14 -2.58 7.81
CA ASN A 50 6.33 -3.41 8.68
C ASN A 50 4.92 -3.35 8.15
N GLY A 51 4.42 -4.52 7.80
CA GLY A 51 3.17 -4.67 7.10
C GLY A 51 2.52 -6.00 7.42
N SER A 52 1.29 -6.10 6.97
CA SER A 52 0.56 -7.35 6.88
C SER A 52 0.28 -7.61 5.40
N GLY A 53 -0.06 -8.85 5.09
CA GLY A 53 -0.55 -9.16 3.77
C GLY A 53 -1.51 -10.32 3.77
N LYS A 54 -2.24 -10.42 2.68
CA LYS A 54 -3.37 -11.33 2.53
C LYS A 54 -3.43 -11.84 1.09
N ASP A 55 -3.66 -13.14 0.97
CA ASP A 55 -3.92 -13.75 -0.33
C ASP A 55 -5.30 -13.33 -0.82
N ALA A 56 -5.38 -12.97 -2.11
CA ALA A 56 -6.66 -12.72 -2.79
C ALA A 56 -6.61 -13.25 -4.23
N GLU A 57 -7.75 -13.25 -4.91
CA GLU A 57 -7.84 -13.72 -6.29
C GLU A 57 -7.07 -12.78 -7.25
N MET A 58 -6.50 -13.34 -8.32
CA MET A 58 -5.85 -12.55 -9.36
C MET A 58 -6.81 -12.30 -10.52
N ASP A 59 -6.54 -11.28 -11.30
CA ASP A 59 -7.35 -10.84 -12.45
C ASP A 59 -8.80 -10.42 -12.10
N VAL A 60 -9.04 -10.03 -10.85
CA VAL A 60 -10.25 -9.34 -10.41
C VAL A 60 -9.90 -8.02 -9.73
N TRP A 61 -10.89 -7.14 -9.60
CA TRP A 61 -10.71 -5.86 -8.90
C TRP A 61 -10.71 -6.09 -7.39
N HIS A 62 -9.71 -5.50 -6.73
CA HIS A 62 -9.61 -5.45 -5.28
C HIS A 62 -9.41 -4.01 -4.81
N HIS A 63 -10.03 -3.66 -3.70
CA HIS A 63 -9.76 -2.40 -3.00
C HIS A 63 -8.79 -2.67 -1.84
N LEU A 64 -7.64 -2.01 -1.84
CA LEU A 64 -6.62 -2.12 -0.79
C LEU A 64 -6.50 -0.79 -0.06
N ALA A 65 -6.45 -0.83 1.27
CA ALA A 65 -6.24 0.37 2.07
C ALA A 65 -5.46 0.11 3.37
N GLY A 66 -4.66 1.11 3.77
CA GLY A 66 -4.00 1.17 5.06
C GLY A 66 -4.33 2.48 5.78
N ALA A 67 -4.82 2.39 7.01
CA ALA A 67 -5.10 3.54 7.89
C ALA A 67 -4.12 3.53 9.06
N PHE A 68 -3.25 4.55 9.14
CA PHE A 68 -2.21 4.67 10.13
C PHE A 68 -2.47 5.85 11.08
N ASP A 69 -2.69 5.54 12.36
CA ASP A 69 -3.05 6.52 13.40
C ASP A 69 -1.83 7.16 14.10
N GLY A 70 -0.61 6.95 13.58
CA GLY A 70 0.61 7.41 14.23
C GLY A 70 1.27 6.35 15.12
N THR A 71 0.55 5.29 15.50
CA THR A 71 1.07 4.16 16.29
C THR A 71 0.71 2.81 15.67
N THR A 72 -0.50 2.69 15.14
CA THR A 72 -1.12 1.45 14.67
C THR A 72 -1.48 1.59 13.20
N LEU A 73 -1.15 0.57 12.41
CA LEU A 73 -1.62 0.42 11.04
C LEU A 73 -2.75 -0.61 11.00
N VAL A 74 -3.92 -0.20 10.54
CA VAL A 74 -5.04 -1.10 10.21
C VAL A 74 -5.08 -1.29 8.70
N THR A 75 -5.20 -2.55 8.27
CA THR A 75 -5.11 -2.93 6.85
C THR A 75 -6.41 -3.58 6.38
N TYR A 76 -6.79 -3.26 5.14
CA TYR A 76 -8.10 -3.60 4.57
C TYR A 76 -7.94 -4.18 3.17
N LEU A 77 -8.76 -5.19 2.88
CA LEU A 77 -8.97 -5.78 1.56
C LEU A 77 -10.47 -5.83 1.31
N ASP A 78 -10.92 -5.24 0.20
CA ASP A 78 -12.32 -5.17 -0.22
C ASP A 78 -13.23 -4.61 0.87
N GLY A 79 -12.75 -3.55 1.54
CA GLY A 79 -13.45 -2.85 2.62
C GLY A 79 -13.42 -3.57 3.97
N ALA A 80 -13.01 -4.84 4.02
CA ALA A 80 -12.91 -5.61 5.24
C ALA A 80 -11.51 -5.50 5.85
N GLN A 81 -11.45 -5.15 7.14
CA GLN A 81 -10.22 -5.22 7.91
C GLN A 81 -9.69 -6.65 7.93
N PHE A 82 -8.39 -6.82 7.71
CA PHE A 82 -7.75 -8.14 7.83
C PHE A 82 -6.61 -8.20 8.82
N ASP A 83 -6.00 -7.09 9.18
CA ASP A 83 -4.97 -7.06 10.22
C ASP A 83 -4.84 -5.70 10.90
N THR A 84 -4.23 -5.72 12.08
CA THR A 84 -3.83 -4.56 12.87
C THR A 84 -2.42 -4.79 13.39
N ILE A 85 -1.49 -3.93 12.99
CA ILE A 85 -0.08 -4.09 13.35
C ILE A 85 0.50 -2.81 13.98
N LEU A 86 1.61 -2.98 14.68
CA LEU A 86 2.43 -1.88 15.20
C LEU A 86 3.69 -1.76 14.33
N PRO A 87 3.73 -0.86 13.32
CA PRO A 87 4.86 -0.78 12.40
C PRO A 87 6.13 -0.16 13.02
N GLY A 88 6.05 0.29 14.28
CA GLY A 88 7.13 1.00 14.96
C GLY A 88 7.16 2.48 14.62
N ALA A 89 8.29 3.13 14.88
CA ALA A 89 8.46 4.55 14.57
C ALA A 89 8.40 4.76 13.05
N VAL A 90 7.54 5.68 12.61
CA VAL A 90 7.38 6.00 11.19
C VAL A 90 8.24 7.18 10.82
N GLN A 91 8.99 7.03 9.74
CA GLN A 91 9.71 8.13 9.13
C GLN A 91 8.90 8.68 7.95
N TYR A 92 8.54 9.96 8.06
CA TYR A 92 7.76 10.65 7.04
C TYR A 92 8.69 11.20 5.97
N SER A 93 8.40 10.89 4.71
CA SER A 93 9.07 11.47 3.55
C SER A 93 8.30 12.68 3.01
N ALA A 94 9.05 13.68 2.52
CA ALA A 94 8.51 14.78 1.73
C ALA A 94 8.44 14.45 0.23
N ASP A 95 9.01 13.32 -0.19
CA ASP A 95 9.06 12.91 -1.59
C ASP A 95 7.66 12.69 -2.17
N GLY A 96 7.57 12.74 -3.50
CA GLY A 96 6.34 12.41 -4.21
C GLY A 96 5.92 10.96 -3.97
N VAL A 97 4.63 10.69 -4.15
CA VAL A 97 4.10 9.33 -4.15
C VAL A 97 4.26 8.72 -5.54
N LEU A 98 4.62 7.46 -5.61
CA LEU A 98 4.79 6.69 -6.84
C LEU A 98 3.60 5.75 -7.03
N ILE A 99 3.15 5.61 -8.27
CA ILE A 99 2.11 4.66 -8.66
C ILE A 99 2.70 3.73 -9.72
N GLY A 100 2.64 2.43 -9.45
CA GLY A 100 3.06 1.38 -10.37
C GLY A 100 4.58 1.11 -10.45
N CYS A 101 5.35 1.62 -9.50
CA CYS A 101 6.76 1.26 -9.29
C CYS A 101 7.17 1.57 -7.86
N ASP A 102 8.43 1.27 -7.53
CA ASP A 102 9.12 1.81 -6.36
C ASP A 102 10.45 2.43 -6.78
N ILE A 103 11.04 3.27 -5.93
CA ILE A 103 12.43 3.68 -6.08
C ILE A 103 13.21 3.17 -4.87
N ASP A 104 14.19 2.33 -5.16
CA ASP A 104 15.04 1.68 -4.17
C ASP A 104 16.48 1.97 -4.53
N LEU A 105 17.25 2.48 -3.57
CA LEU A 105 18.67 2.85 -3.75
C LEU A 105 18.89 3.80 -4.95
N GLY A 106 17.97 4.74 -5.16
CA GLY A 106 18.00 5.75 -6.22
C GLY A 106 17.62 5.24 -7.61
N SER A 107 17.14 4.00 -7.72
CA SER A 107 16.74 3.38 -9.00
C SER A 107 15.28 2.98 -9.00
N GLU A 108 14.57 3.29 -10.08
CA GLU A 108 13.21 2.80 -10.29
C GLU A 108 13.21 1.28 -10.48
N MET A 109 12.38 0.58 -9.70
CA MET A 109 12.28 -0.88 -9.64
C MET A 109 10.83 -1.34 -9.40
N PHE A 110 10.60 -2.66 -9.37
CA PHE A 110 9.32 -3.28 -9.01
C PHE A 110 8.11 -2.78 -9.82
N HIS A 111 8.32 -2.53 -11.11
CA HIS A 111 7.27 -2.05 -12.01
C HIS A 111 6.04 -2.96 -11.98
N TYR A 112 4.89 -2.34 -11.80
CA TYR A 112 3.60 -2.99 -11.83
C TYR A 112 3.05 -3.07 -13.25
N THR A 113 2.54 -4.24 -13.62
CA THR A 113 1.82 -4.46 -14.88
C THR A 113 0.41 -4.92 -14.56
N GLY A 114 -0.55 -4.00 -14.62
CA GLY A 114 -1.95 -4.26 -14.34
C GLY A 114 -2.78 -2.98 -14.42
N LEU A 115 -3.98 -3.02 -13.85
CA LEU A 115 -4.88 -1.88 -13.76
C LEU A 115 -4.86 -1.33 -12.35
N VAL A 116 -4.80 -0.01 -12.24
CA VAL A 116 -4.95 0.74 -11.00
C VAL A 116 -6.02 1.80 -11.24
N ASP A 117 -6.90 2.00 -10.28
CA ASP A 117 -7.89 3.06 -10.31
C ASP A 117 -8.04 3.71 -8.93
N ASP A 118 -8.56 4.93 -8.94
CA ASP A 118 -9.12 5.58 -7.76
C ASP A 118 -8.17 5.63 -6.54
N VAL A 119 -6.93 6.02 -6.83
CA VAL A 119 -5.84 6.16 -5.86
C VAL A 119 -6.08 7.37 -4.97
N ARG A 120 -6.01 7.17 -3.65
CA ARG A 120 -6.27 8.19 -2.64
C ARG A 120 -5.19 8.24 -1.57
N LEU A 121 -4.94 9.45 -1.07
CA LEU A 121 -4.15 9.73 0.13
C LEU A 121 -4.89 10.75 0.98
N TYR A 122 -5.13 10.40 2.23
CA TYR A 122 -5.74 11.24 3.25
C TYR A 122 -4.69 11.59 4.31
N ASP A 123 -4.79 12.78 4.87
CA ASP A 123 -3.93 13.30 5.92
C ASP A 123 -4.33 12.86 7.34
N HIS A 124 -5.28 11.92 7.44
CA HIS A 124 -5.80 11.37 8.68
C HIS A 124 -6.16 9.87 8.52
N PRO A 125 -6.24 9.10 9.62
CA PRO A 125 -6.73 7.74 9.60
C PRO A 125 -8.24 7.73 9.37
N LEU A 126 -8.70 7.04 8.32
CA LEU A 126 -10.12 6.78 8.08
C LEU A 126 -10.61 5.63 8.98
N ARG A 127 -11.89 5.69 9.33
CA ARG A 127 -12.58 4.64 10.08
C ARG A 127 -12.99 3.49 9.16
N ALA A 128 -13.33 2.35 9.76
CA ALA A 128 -13.70 1.14 9.03
C ALA A 128 -14.93 1.34 8.12
N ASP A 129 -15.91 2.14 8.54
CA ASP A 129 -17.10 2.49 7.75
C ASP A 129 -16.76 3.39 6.57
N GLU A 130 -15.84 4.35 6.75
CA GLU A 130 -15.33 5.19 5.66
C GLU A 130 -14.56 4.36 4.63
N ILE A 131 -13.69 3.43 5.08
CA ILE A 131 -12.98 2.51 4.19
C ILE A 131 -13.94 1.60 3.43
N ALA A 132 -14.97 1.05 4.10
CA ALA A 132 -15.97 0.22 3.45
C ALA A 132 -16.74 0.98 2.37
N ALA A 133 -16.98 2.29 2.55
CA ALA A 133 -17.62 3.13 1.55
C ALA A 133 -16.73 3.43 0.32
N LEU A 134 -15.40 3.27 0.42
CA LEU A 134 -14.49 3.38 -0.73
C LEU A 134 -14.41 2.08 -1.56
N ALA A 135 -14.83 0.95 -0.98
CA ALA A 135 -14.71 -0.40 -1.54
C ALA A 135 -16.01 -0.88 -2.23
N ILE A 136 -16.79 0.04 -2.81
CA ILE A 136 -18.08 -0.24 -3.47
C ILE A 136 -18.00 -0.25 -5.00
#